data_AF-X0X9C6-F1
#
_entry.id   AF-X0X9C6-F1
#
_cell.length_a   1.000
_cell.length_b   1.000
_cell.length_c   1.000
_cell.angle_alpha   90.00
_cell.angle_beta   90.00
_cell.angle_gamma   90.00
#
_symmetry.space_group_name_H-M   'P 1'
#
loop_
_entity.id
_entity.type
_entity.pdbx_description
1 polymer ?
#
loop_
_entity_poly.entity_id
_entity_poly.type
_entity_poly.pdbx_seq_one_letter_code
_entity_poly.pdbx_strand_id
1 'polypeptide(L)'
;MPWAPKRPCAVCGVAAVDGRCAEHPRPIDPRSAKQKSQPLRRPAGTTSTRRPSPHARGYGKKWQKISRAYRAAHPVCERCGWRRSHAVDHVIPTKQGGHSGAFNLQALCVVCHGMKTAARDGAFGNPIVDIDF
;
A
#
# COMPACT_ATOMS: atom_id res chain seq x y z
N MET A 1 -27.03 37.07 -7.55
CA MET A 1 -27.30 37.55 -6.17
C MET A 1 -27.53 36.33 -5.29
N PRO A 2 -26.78 36.08 -4.20
CA PRO A 2 -27.02 34.89 -3.39
C PRO A 2 -28.24 35.13 -2.47
N TRP A 3 -29.41 34.65 -2.88
CA TRP A 3 -30.61 34.60 -2.05
C TRP A 3 -30.50 33.40 -1.12
N ALA A 4 -29.92 33.62 0.06
CA ALA A 4 -30.06 32.69 1.18
C ALA A 4 -30.93 33.38 2.25
N PRO A 5 -32.04 32.76 2.71
CA PRO A 5 -32.84 33.33 3.78
C PRO A 5 -32.02 33.38 5.08
N LYS A 6 -32.06 34.52 5.78
CA LYS A 6 -31.36 34.69 7.05
C LYS A 6 -31.93 33.73 8.09
N ARG A 7 -31.05 33.01 8.79
CA ARG A 7 -31.36 32.03 9.84
C ARG A 7 -30.94 32.60 11.19
N PRO A 8 -31.61 32.28 12.30
CA PRO A 8 -31.19 32.75 13.62
C PRO A 8 -29.80 32.21 13.98
N CYS A 9 -29.00 33.03 14.67
CA CYS A 9 -27.71 32.61 15.18
C CYS A 9 -27.89 31.50 16.23
N ALA A 10 -27.12 30.43 16.12
CA ALA A 10 -27.19 29.30 17.05
C ALA A 10 -26.78 29.64 18.50
N VAL A 11 -26.14 30.80 18.74
CA VAL A 11 -25.69 31.23 20.07
C VAL A 11 -26.62 32.27 20.68
N CYS A 12 -27.00 33.29 19.92
CA CYS A 12 -27.77 34.44 20.44
C CYS A 12 -29.09 34.73 19.70
N GLY A 13 -29.45 33.94 18.68
CA GLY A 13 -30.72 34.08 17.95
C GLY A 13 -30.78 35.21 16.91
N VAL A 14 -29.79 36.12 16.85
CA VAL A 14 -29.75 37.23 15.88
C VAL A 14 -29.75 36.72 14.44
N ALA A 15 -30.51 37.36 13.56
CA ALA A 15 -30.60 36.99 12.15
C ALA A 15 -29.24 37.05 11.43
N ALA A 16 -28.78 35.92 10.90
CA ALA A 16 -27.48 35.77 10.26
C ALA A 16 -27.60 35.00 8.94
N VAL A 17 -26.65 35.23 8.02
CA VAL A 17 -26.62 34.53 6.72
C VAL A 17 -26.25 33.04 6.86
N ASP A 18 -25.37 32.69 7.80
CA ASP A 18 -24.87 31.30 7.97
C ASP A 18 -25.10 30.71 9.38
N GLY A 19 -26.11 31.23 10.10
CA GLY A 19 -26.44 30.78 11.46
C GLY A 19 -25.45 31.22 12.56
N ARG A 20 -24.57 32.18 12.25
CA ARG A 20 -23.59 32.81 13.15
C ARG A 20 -23.52 34.32 12.84
N CYS A 21 -23.70 35.19 13.82
CA CYS A 21 -23.59 36.65 13.63
C CYS A 21 -22.12 37.11 13.68
N ALA A 22 -21.87 38.38 13.32
CA ALA A 22 -20.51 38.96 13.31
C ALA A 22 -19.81 38.89 14.67
N GLU A 23 -20.58 38.93 15.76
CA GLU A 23 -20.10 38.86 17.14
C GLU A 23 -19.89 37.42 17.64
N HIS A 24 -20.48 36.43 16.95
CA HIS A 24 -20.29 35.01 17.22
C HIS A 24 -19.71 34.29 15.99
N PRO A 25 -18.50 34.64 15.52
CA PRO A 25 -17.91 33.99 14.37
C PRO A 25 -17.70 32.49 14.62
N ARG A 26 -17.64 31.70 13.55
CA ARG A 26 -17.20 30.31 13.67
C ARG A 26 -15.74 30.32 14.15
N PRO A 27 -15.38 29.49 15.15
CA PRO A 27 -13.99 29.29 15.51
C PRO A 27 -13.22 28.87 14.26
N ILE A 28 -12.16 29.59 13.95
CA ILE A 28 -11.24 29.19 12.89
C ILE A 28 -10.49 27.99 13.46
N ASP A 29 -10.89 26.77 13.08
CA ASP A 29 -10.11 25.58 13.40
C ASP A 29 -8.77 25.70 12.64
N PRO A 30 -7.61 25.76 13.34
CA PRO A 30 -6.31 25.82 12.68
C PRO A 30 -6.03 24.61 11.79
N ARG A 31 -6.80 23.52 11.92
CA ARG A 31 -6.76 22.33 11.04
C ARG A 31 -7.68 22.43 9.82
N SER A 32 -8.64 23.36 9.80
CA SER A 32 -9.55 23.56 8.66
C SER A 32 -8.98 24.49 7.58
N ALA A 33 -7.84 25.15 7.86
CA ALA A 33 -7.00 25.72 6.82
C ALA A 33 -6.41 24.57 6.00
N LYS A 34 -7.17 24.11 5.01
CA LYS A 34 -6.67 23.30 3.91
C LYS A 34 -5.67 24.16 3.13
N GLN A 35 -4.47 24.36 3.69
CA GLN A 35 -3.31 24.69 2.90
C GLN A 35 -3.34 23.65 1.78
N LYS A 36 -3.52 24.13 0.54
CA LYS A 36 -3.11 23.36 -0.62
C LYS A 36 -1.60 23.20 -0.45
N SER A 37 -1.17 22.28 0.41
CA SER A 37 0.19 21.80 0.40
C SER A 37 0.34 21.27 -1.01
N GLN A 38 1.01 22.04 -1.87
CA GLN A 38 1.55 21.44 -3.08
C GLN A 38 2.26 20.19 -2.59
N PRO A 39 1.90 18.99 -3.07
CA PRO A 39 2.64 17.81 -2.68
C PRO A 39 4.09 18.17 -2.99
N LEU A 40 4.97 18.07 -1.98
CA LEU A 40 6.40 18.26 -2.17
C LEU A 40 6.77 17.45 -3.40
N ARG A 41 6.95 18.13 -4.55
CA ARG A 41 7.34 17.48 -5.77
C ARG A 41 8.73 16.96 -5.45
N ARG A 42 8.83 15.65 -5.22
CA ARG A 42 10.11 14.97 -5.11
C ARG A 42 10.97 15.50 -6.26
N PRO A 43 12.19 16.01 -6.01
CA PRO A 43 13.07 16.39 -7.09
C PRO A 43 13.14 15.21 -8.06
N ALA A 44 12.97 15.50 -9.35
CA ALA A 44 13.13 14.51 -10.41
C ALA A 44 14.61 14.12 -10.51
N GLY A 45 15.07 13.33 -9.56
CA GLY A 45 16.33 12.61 -9.55
C GLY A 45 16.07 11.32 -8.79
N THR A 46 16.25 10.14 -9.34
CA THR A 46 17.18 9.71 -10.38
C THR A 46 16.39 9.02 -11.49
N THR A 47 17.02 8.71 -12.63
CA THR A 47 16.42 7.89 -13.68
C THR A 47 15.85 6.59 -13.08
N SER A 48 14.54 6.57 -12.87
CA SER A 48 13.80 5.32 -12.80
C SER A 48 13.96 4.69 -14.18
N THR A 49 14.98 3.86 -14.36
CA THR A 49 14.96 2.79 -15.35
C THR A 49 13.55 2.24 -15.32
N ARG A 50 12.81 2.40 -16.43
CA ARG A 50 11.38 2.07 -16.51
C ARG A 50 11.22 0.67 -15.92
N ARG A 51 10.61 0.57 -14.73
CA ARG A 51 10.46 -0.73 -14.06
C ARG A 51 9.78 -1.64 -15.09
N PRO A 52 10.41 -2.74 -15.51
CA PRO A 52 9.84 -3.57 -16.56
C PRO A 52 8.44 -4.00 -16.14
N SER A 53 7.53 -4.11 -17.12
CA SER A 53 6.17 -4.56 -16.85
C SER A 53 6.20 -5.90 -16.09
N PRO A 54 5.18 -6.24 -15.28
CA PRO A 54 5.15 -7.52 -14.57
C PRO A 54 5.41 -8.71 -15.49
N HIS A 55 4.92 -8.65 -16.74
CA HIS A 55 5.20 -9.62 -17.78
C HIS A 55 6.69 -9.69 -18.16
N ALA A 56 7.35 -8.54 -18.38
CA ALA A 56 8.78 -8.46 -18.65
C ALA A 56 9.65 -8.92 -17.46
N ARG A 57 9.10 -8.96 -16.24
CA ARG A 57 9.76 -9.50 -15.05
C ARG A 57 9.47 -10.99 -14.79
N GLY A 58 8.80 -11.69 -15.71
CA GLY A 58 8.49 -13.12 -15.59
C GLY A 58 7.14 -13.46 -14.94
N TYR A 59 6.34 -12.47 -14.52
CA TYR A 59 5.00 -12.67 -13.94
C TYR A 59 3.90 -12.75 -15.02
N GLY A 60 4.14 -13.51 -16.08
CA GLY A 60 3.19 -13.69 -17.19
C GLY A 60 2.04 -14.66 -16.86
N LYS A 61 1.18 -14.94 -17.86
CA LYS A 61 0.03 -15.86 -17.71
C LYS A 61 0.43 -17.25 -17.19
N LYS A 62 1.61 -17.75 -17.60
CA LYS A 62 2.18 -19.03 -17.14
C LYS A 62 2.39 -19.03 -15.62
N TRP A 63 2.98 -17.97 -15.07
CA TRP A 63 3.17 -17.81 -13.63
C TRP A 63 1.84 -17.76 -12.87
N GLN A 64 0.85 -17.04 -13.40
CA GLN A 64 -0.48 -16.96 -12.76
C GLN A 64 -1.14 -18.33 -12.67
N LYS A 65 -1.01 -19.18 -13.71
CA LYS A 65 -1.53 -20.55 -13.69
C LYS A 65 -0.80 -21.42 -12.65
N ILE A 66 0.53 -21.39 -12.66
CA ILE A 66 1.36 -22.19 -11.74
C ILE A 66 1.13 -21.77 -10.30
N SER A 67 1.22 -20.48 -9.99
CA SER A 67 1.04 -19.96 -8.63
C SER A 67 -0.35 -20.25 -8.06
N ARG A 68 -1.40 -20.18 -8.89
CA ARG A 68 -2.76 -20.53 -8.46
C ARG A 68 -2.88 -22.03 -8.15
N ALA A 69 -2.39 -22.89 -9.03
CA ALA A 69 -2.43 -24.33 -8.84
C ALA A 69 -1.61 -24.75 -7.60
N TYR A 70 -0.41 -24.20 -7.44
CA TYR A 70 0.45 -24.46 -6.30
C TYR A 70 -0.22 -24.01 -4.99
N ARG A 71 -0.79 -22.81 -4.93
CA ARG A 71 -1.48 -22.34 -3.71
C ARG A 71 -2.72 -23.18 -3.36
N ALA A 72 -3.41 -23.72 -4.36
CA ALA A 72 -4.56 -24.59 -4.12
C ALA A 72 -4.14 -25.94 -3.51
N ALA A 73 -3.02 -26.51 -3.97
CA ALA A 73 -2.45 -27.73 -3.41
C ALA A 73 -1.78 -27.51 -2.03
N HIS A 74 -1.31 -26.28 -1.77
CA HIS A 74 -0.60 -25.90 -0.54
C HIS A 74 -1.39 -24.81 0.22
N PRO A 75 -2.53 -25.16 0.86
CA PRO A 75 -3.43 -24.19 1.49
C PRO A 75 -2.88 -23.59 2.79
N VAL A 76 -1.85 -24.21 3.38
CA VAL A 76 -1.18 -23.77 4.60
C VAL A 76 0.19 -23.19 4.24
N CYS A 77 0.62 -22.17 4.99
CA CYS A 77 1.92 -21.55 4.87
C CYS A 77 3.01 -22.54 5.24
N GLU A 78 3.90 -22.83 4.30
CA GLU A 78 4.98 -23.82 4.47
C GLU A 78 6.07 -23.37 5.44
N ARG A 79 6.15 -22.05 5.70
CA ARG A 79 7.11 -21.52 6.68
C ARG A 79 6.65 -21.64 8.12
N CYS A 80 5.38 -21.33 8.40
CA CYS A 80 4.87 -21.34 9.77
C CYS A 80 4.06 -22.59 10.09
N GLY A 81 3.50 -23.28 9.11
CA GLY A 81 2.75 -24.54 9.30
C GLY A 81 1.34 -24.40 9.85
N TRP A 82 0.86 -23.21 10.23
CA TRP A 82 -0.45 -23.03 10.87
C TRP A 82 -1.35 -21.95 10.25
N ARG A 83 -0.81 -21.02 9.47
CA ARG A 83 -1.60 -19.97 8.79
C ARG A 83 -1.95 -20.37 7.38
N ARG A 84 -3.05 -19.85 6.84
CA ARG A 84 -3.41 -19.99 5.43
C ARG A 84 -2.37 -19.34 4.52
N SER A 85 -2.05 -19.99 3.41
CA SER A 85 -1.21 -19.43 2.35
C SER A 85 -1.97 -18.35 1.55
N HIS A 86 -1.30 -17.25 1.26
CA HIS A 86 -1.85 -16.10 0.52
C HIS A 86 -1.04 -15.75 -0.73
N ALA A 87 0.27 -15.99 -0.68
CA ALA A 87 1.21 -15.73 -1.76
C ALA A 87 1.97 -17.01 -2.11
N VAL A 88 2.45 -17.08 -3.34
CA VAL A 88 3.45 -18.07 -3.75
C VAL A 88 4.66 -17.27 -4.17
N ASP A 89 5.82 -17.61 -3.62
CA ASP A 89 7.08 -16.92 -3.87
C ASP A 89 8.13 -17.92 -4.34
N HIS A 90 9.13 -17.44 -5.07
CA HIS A 90 10.26 -18.28 -5.45
C HIS A 90 11.23 -18.42 -4.28
N VAL A 91 11.73 -19.63 -4.02
CA VAL A 91 12.81 -19.88 -3.05
C VAL A 91 14.06 -19.13 -3.51
N ILE A 92 14.56 -19.51 -4.69
CA ILE A 92 15.60 -18.81 -5.46
C ILE A 92 14.93 -17.78 -6.36
N PRO A 93 15.21 -16.48 -6.21
CA PRO A 93 14.66 -15.44 -7.06
C PRO A 93 14.92 -15.69 -8.55
N THR A 94 13.96 -15.36 -9.42
CA THR A 94 14.14 -15.47 -10.89
C THR A 94 15.34 -14.67 -11.40
N LYS A 95 15.70 -13.57 -10.72
CA LYS A 95 16.90 -12.78 -11.05
C LYS A 95 18.23 -13.53 -10.83
N GLN A 96 18.23 -14.53 -9.95
CA GLN A 96 19.38 -15.37 -9.62
C GLN A 96 19.30 -16.73 -10.36
N GLY A 97 18.45 -16.85 -11.39
CA GLY A 97 18.30 -18.09 -12.18
C GLY A 97 17.23 -19.05 -11.67
N GLY A 98 16.44 -18.67 -10.66
CA GLY A 98 15.34 -19.50 -10.17
C GLY A 98 14.25 -19.75 -11.20
N HIS A 99 13.99 -21.02 -11.53
CA HIS A 99 12.92 -21.44 -12.44
C HIS A 99 11.58 -21.54 -11.70
N SER A 100 10.47 -21.53 -12.43
CA SER A 100 9.10 -21.61 -11.87
C SER A 100 8.59 -23.05 -11.72
N GLY A 101 9.49 -24.00 -11.45
CA GLY A 101 9.14 -25.40 -11.20
C GLY A 101 8.74 -25.58 -9.74
N ALA A 102 7.87 -26.55 -9.45
CA ALA A 102 7.27 -26.72 -8.13
C ALA A 102 8.30 -26.78 -6.97
N PHE A 103 9.50 -27.32 -7.23
CA PHE A 103 10.57 -27.44 -6.24
C PHE A 103 11.22 -26.11 -5.83
N ASN A 104 11.03 -25.04 -6.61
CA ASN A 104 11.56 -23.70 -6.31
C ASN A 104 10.45 -22.73 -5.88
N LEU A 105 9.25 -23.23 -5.57
CA LEU A 105 8.13 -22.43 -5.11
C LEU A 105 7.88 -22.69 -3.64
N GLN A 106 7.36 -21.68 -2.95
CA GLN A 106 6.90 -21.82 -1.57
C GLN A 106 5.59 -21.05 -1.36
N ALA A 107 4.64 -21.68 -0.66
CA ALA A 107 3.35 -21.08 -0.31
C ALA A 107 3.46 -20.37 1.06
N LEU A 108 3.25 -19.04 1.08
CA LEU A 108 3.48 -18.21 2.26
C LEU A 108 2.23 -17.44 2.69
N CYS A 109 2.05 -17.26 4.00
CA CYS A 109 1.10 -16.30 4.54
C CYS A 109 1.63 -14.87 4.38
N VAL A 110 0.75 -13.87 4.51
CA VAL A 110 1.09 -12.45 4.32
C VAL A 110 2.27 -12.00 5.20
N VAL A 111 2.30 -12.46 6.45
CA VAL A 111 3.35 -12.08 7.42
C VAL A 111 4.70 -12.70 7.05
N CYS A 112 4.74 -14.02 6.83
CA CYS A 112 5.97 -14.71 6.45
C CYS A 112 6.53 -14.20 5.12
N HIS A 113 5.65 -13.88 4.16
CA HIS A 113 6.03 -13.25 2.90
C HIS A 113 6.63 -11.86 3.13
N GLY A 114 5.97 -11.00 3.92
CA GLY A 114 6.47 -9.67 4.25
C GLY A 114 7.84 -9.69 4.94
N MET A 115 8.03 -10.60 5.90
CA MET A 115 9.33 -10.79 6.58
C MET A 115 10.43 -11.17 5.59
N LYS A 116 10.13 -12.08 4.65
CA LYS A 116 11.09 -12.51 3.62
C LYS A 116 11.49 -11.35 2.69
N THR A 117 10.51 -10.56 2.25
CA THR A 117 10.78 -9.35 1.45
C THR A 117 11.61 -8.33 2.24
N ALA A 118 11.26 -8.09 3.52
CA ALA A 118 11.98 -7.13 4.34
C ALA A 118 13.44 -7.53 4.59
N ALA A 119 13.68 -8.82 4.83
CA ALA A 119 15.02 -9.38 4.99
C ALA A 119 15.89 -9.24 3.73
N ARG A 120 15.32 -9.50 2.54
CA ARG A 120 16.06 -9.50 1.27
C ARG A 120 16.26 -8.11 0.68
N ASP A 121 15.26 -7.24 0.77
CA ASP A 121 15.30 -5.90 0.17
C ASP A 121 15.70 -4.81 1.19
N GLY A 122 15.99 -5.17 2.44
CA GLY A 122 16.30 -4.22 3.53
C GLY A 122 15.13 -3.28 3.87
N ALA A 123 13.89 -3.69 3.57
CA ALA A 123 12.71 -2.82 3.65
C ALA A 123 12.60 -2.14 5.02
N PHE A 124 12.15 -0.88 5.03
CA PHE A 124 12.09 -0.01 6.22
C PHE A 124 13.44 0.28 6.91
N GLY A 125 14.57 0.10 6.22
CA GLY A 125 15.90 0.35 6.78
C GLY A 125 16.45 -0.83 7.59
N ASN A 126 15.90 -2.02 7.39
CA ASN A 126 16.41 -3.23 8.02
C ASN A 126 17.72 -3.68 7.36
N PRO A 127 18.64 -4.31 8.12
CA PRO A 127 19.84 -4.90 7.53
C PRO A 127 19.42 -5.98 6.52
N ILE A 128 20.03 -5.94 5.34
CA ILE A 128 19.87 -7.00 4.34
C ILE A 128 20.54 -8.24 4.95
N VAL A 129 19.73 -9.26 5.16
CA VAL A 129 20.20 -10.55 5.64
C VAL A 129 19.81 -11.58 4.59
N ASP A 130 20.81 -12.30 4.08
CA ASP A 130 20.59 -13.46 3.24
C ASP A 130 20.03 -14.57 4.13
N ILE A 131 18.70 -14.55 4.29
CA ILE A 131 18.03 -15.68 4.90
C ILE A 131 17.74 -16.68 3.79
N ASP A 132 18.69 -17.59 3.63
CA ASP A 132 18.51 -18.83 2.89
C ASP A 132 17.49 -19.69 3.65
N PHE A 133 16.36 -19.92 3.01
CA PHE A 133 15.26 -20.78 3.47
C PHE A 133 14.87 -21.71 2.34
#